data_AF-A0A6I1KP18-F1
#
_entry.id   AF-A0A6I1KP18-F1
#
_cell.length_a   1.000
_cell.length_b   1.000
_cell.length_c   1.000
_cell.angle_alpha   90.00
_cell.angle_beta   90.00
_cell.angle_gamma   90.00
#
_symmetry.space_group_name_H-M   'P 1'
#
loop_
_entity.id
_entity.type
_entity.pdbx_description
1 polymer ?
#
loop_
_entity_poly.entity_id
_entity_poly.type
_entity_poly.pdbx_seq_one_letter_code
_entity_poly.pdbx_strand_id
1 'polypeptide(L)' 'MRLYHYVTTAQEVEVYVPLRVISNGSGSEVLLTLFRLPEMSEEQYAEDLKLVEQDLRTLKDILEE' A
#
# COMPACT_ATOMS: atom_id res chain seq x y z
N MET A 1 -15.84 3.70 0.51
CA MET A 1 -15.44 4.03 -0.87
C MET A 1 -14.34 3.06 -1.28
N ARG A 2 -14.47 2.34 -2.41
CA ARG A 2 -13.42 1.44 -2.90
C ARG A 2 -12.49 2.26 -3.80
N LEU A 3 -11.25 2.50 -3.38
CA LEU A 3 -10.26 3.06 -4.30
C LEU A 3 -9.71 1.92 -5.16
N TYR A 4 -9.70 2.15 -6.47
CA TYR A 4 -8.90 1.36 -7.39
C TYR A 4 -7.57 2.07 -7.51
N HIS A 5 -6.54 1.53 -6.87
CA HIS A 5 -5.20 2.06 -6.96
C HIS A 5 -4.35 1.06 -7.76
N TYR A 6 -3.71 1.58 -8.79
CA TYR A 6 -2.81 0.86 -9.66
C TYR A 6 -1.48 1.58 -9.63
N VAL A 7 -0.40 0.81 -9.64
CA VAL A 7 0.96 1.31 -9.76
C VAL A 7 1.58 0.73 -11.02
N THR A 8 2.30 1.54 -11.77
CA THR A 8 3.09 1.07 -12.91
C THR A 8 4.50 0.79 -12.43
N THR A 9 4.95 -0.45 -12.59
CA THR A 9 6.33 -0.83 -12.22
C THR A 9 7.33 -0.27 -13.23
N ALA A 10 8.62 -0.31 -12.90
CA ALA A 10 9.70 0.04 -13.83
C ALA A 10 9.72 -0.84 -15.10
N GLN A 11 9.00 -1.97 -15.09
CA GLN A 11 8.86 -2.89 -16.23
C GLN A 11 7.58 -2.61 -17.03
N GLU A 12 6.94 -1.46 -16.81
CA GLU A 12 5.68 -1.04 -17.45
C GLU A 12 4.49 -1.98 -17.18
N VAL A 13 4.55 -2.75 -16.09
CA VAL A 13 3.44 -3.61 -15.66
C VAL A 13 2.53 -2.83 -14.72
N GLU A 14 1.22 -2.82 -15.00
CA GLU A 14 0.23 -2.32 -14.04
C GLU A 14 -0.07 -3.36 -12.97
N VAL A 15 0.14 -2.98 -11.71
CA VAL A 15 -0.12 -3.81 -10.54
C VAL A 15 -1.26 -3.20 -9.76
N TYR A 16 -2.30 -4.00 -9.54
CA TYR A 16 -3.41 -3.62 -8.67
C TYR A 16 -2.96 -3.63 -7.21
N VAL A 17 -3.09 -2.49 -6.53
CA VAL A 17 -2.77 -2.31 -5.12
C VAL A 17 -4.06 -1.91 -4.40
N PRO A 18 -4.82 -2.87 -3.85
CA PRO A 18 -6.05 -2.54 -3.12
C PRO A 18 -5.74 -1.67 -1.90
N LEU A 19 -6.34 -0.48 -1.87
CA LEU A 19 -6.34 0.41 -0.70
C LEU A 19 -7.77 0.64 -0.22
N ARG A 20 -7.98 0.56 1.10
CA ARG A 20 -9.27 0.80 1.73
C ARG A 20 -9.10 1.67 2.97
N VAL A 21 -9.96 2.67 3.08
CA VAL A 21 -10.15 3.43 4.32
C VAL A 21 -11.47 3.00 4.93
N ILE A 22 -11.44 2.58 6.19
CA ILE A 22 -12.58 2.07 6.94
C ILE A 22 -12.80 3.00 8.13
N SER A 23 -14.04 3.47 8.33
CA SER A 23 -14.40 4.22 9.53
C SER A 23 -14.23 3.33 10.77
N ASN A 24 -13.51 3.83 11.78
CA ASN A 24 -13.22 3.09 13.01
C ASN A 24 -13.40 4.02 14.22
N GLY A 25 -14.62 4.07 14.76
CA GLY A 25 -14.98 4.97 15.86
C GLY A 25 -14.83 6.44 15.45
N SER A 26 -14.09 7.21 16.24
CA SER A 26 -13.75 8.61 15.94
C SER A 26 -12.62 8.77 14.93
N GLY A 27 -12.00 7.67 14.48
CA GLY A 27 -10.90 7.67 13.52
C GLY A 27 -11.18 6.77 12.32
N SER A 28 -10.10 6.31 11.68
CA SER A 28 -10.16 5.44 10.52
C SER A 28 -9.02 4.43 10.52
N GLU A 29 -9.26 3.28 9.93
CA GLU A 29 -8.25 2.28 9.59
C GLU A 29 -7.92 2.37 8.10
N VAL A 30 -6.63 2.43 7.76
CA VAL A 30 -6.17 2.41 6.36
C VAL A 30 -5.51 1.06 6.10
N LEU A 31 -6.07 0.28 5.19
CA LEU A 31 -5.55 -1.02 4.78
C LEU A 31 -5.01 -0.94 3.36
N LEU A 32 -3.80 -1.42 3.16
CA LEU A 32 -3.18 -1.65 1.86
C LEU A 32 -2.79 -3.13 1.76
N THR A 33 -3.18 -3.80 0.68
CA THR A 33 -2.81 -5.20 0.44
C THR A 33 -1.70 -5.26 -0.61
N LEU A 34 -0.51 -5.70 -0.21
CA LEU A 34 0.60 -5.95 -1.12
C LEU A 34 0.56 -7.42 -1.57
N PHE A 35 0.61 -7.66 -2.89
CA PHE A 35 0.72 -8.99 -3.45
C PHE A 35 2.13 -9.23 -3.95
N ARG A 36 2.74 -10.36 -3.57
CA ARG A 36 3.96 -10.83 -4.21
C ARG A 36 3.61 -11.39 -5.60
N LEU A 37 4.14 -10.76 -6.65
CA LEU A 37 3.96 -11.25 -8.02
C LEU A 37 4.82 -12.51 -8.28
N PRO A 38 4.42 -13.40 -9.21
CA PRO A 38 5.19 -14.61 -9.51
C PRO A 38 6.65 -14.35 -9.89
N GLU A 39 6.92 -13.24 -10.58
CA GLU A 39 8.24 -12.84 -11.07
C GLU A 39 9.08 -12.13 -10.00
N MET A 40 8.50 -11.85 -8.82
CA MET A 40 9.13 -11.05 -7.77
C MET A 40 10.00 -11.89 -6.83
N SER A 41 11.25 -11.48 -6.67
CA SER A 41 12.15 -12.09 -5.70
C SER A 41 11.67 -11.84 -4.27
N GLU A 42 12.17 -12.62 -3.31
CA GLU A 42 11.83 -12.43 -1.90
C GLU A 42 12.39 -11.10 -1.36
N GLU A 43 13.59 -10.74 -1.81
CA GLU A 43 14.27 -9.49 -1.46
C GLU A 43 13.49 -8.28 -1.97
N GLN A 44 13.07 -8.30 -3.24
CA GLN A 44 12.23 -7.25 -3.82
C GLN A 44 10.92 -7.13 -3.04
N TYR A 45 10.28 -8.24 -2.70
CA TYR A 45 9.04 -8.23 -1.92
C TYR A 45 9.25 -7.64 -0.52
N ALA A 46 10.36 -7.97 0.13
CA ALA A 46 10.71 -7.43 1.44
C ALA A 46 11.05 -5.93 1.39
N GLU A 47 11.65 -5.45 0.31
CA GLU A 47 11.89 -4.02 0.08
C GLU A 47 10.57 -3.27 -0.10
N ASP A 48 9.67 -3.78 -0.95
CA ASP A 48 8.35 -3.16 -1.17
C ASP A 48 7.51 -3.14 0.11
N LEU A 49 7.56 -4.20 0.93
CA LEU A 49 6.90 -4.22 2.24
C LEU A 49 7.37 -3.07 3.14
N LYS A 50 8.69 -2.83 3.20
CA LYS A 50 9.25 -1.73 4.02
C LYS A 50 8.81 -0.36 3.52
N LEU A 51 8.77 -0.17 2.20
CA LEU A 51 8.31 1.09 1.59
C LEU A 51 6.83 1.34 1.92
N VAL A 52 5.98 0.33 1.75
CA VAL A 52 4.55 0.42 2.11
C VAL A 52 4.37 0.76 3.60
N GLU A 53 5.12 0.12 4.49
CA GLU A 53 5.04 0.43 5.92
C GLU A 53 5.47 1.87 6.23
N GLN A 54 6.53 2.36 5.59
CA GLN A 54 7.00 3.74 5.75
C GLN A 54 5.97 4.75 5.25
N ASP A 55 5.33 4.48 4.11
CA ASP A 55 4.29 5.33 3.53
C ASP A 55 3.06 5.40 4.44
N LEU A 56 2.61 4.26 4.98
CA LEU A 56 1.47 4.24 5.90
C LEU A 56 1.76 4.99 7.22
N ARG A 57 2.99 4.90 7.74
CA ARG A 57 3.42 5.69 8.91
C ARG A 57 3.43 7.18 8.59
N THR A 58 4.01 7.57 7.46
CA THR A 58 4.06 8.96 7.02
C THR A 58 2.66 9.54 6.83
N LEU A 59 1.75 8.76 6.22
CA LEU A 59 0.35 9.14 6.05
C LEU A 59 -0.33 9.36 7.41
N LYS A 60 -0.09 8.48 8.37
CA LYS A 60 -0.62 8.62 9.73
C LYS A 60 -0.11 9.91 10.38
N ASP A 61 1.19 10.15 10.33
CA ASP A 61 1.81 11.32 10.94
C ASP A 61 1.22 12.62 10.34
N ILE A 62 1.05 12.70 9.02
CA ILE A 62 0.45 13.87 8.34
C ILE A 62 -1.01 14.10 8.74
N LEU A 63 -1.80 13.03 8.91
CA LEU A 63 -3.24 13.15 9.20
C LEU A 63 -3.55 13.40 10.68
N GLU A 64 -2.59 13.11 11.56
CA GLU A 64 -2.73 13.23 13.02
C GLU A 64 -1.89 14.37 13.62
N GLU A 65 -1.37 15.28 12.78
CA GLU A 65 -0.78 16.55 13.24
C GLU A 65 -1.74 17.38 14.13
#